data_AF-A0A3P6E3C9-F1
#
_entry.id   AF-A0A3P6E3C9-F1
#
_cell.length_a   1.000
_cell.length_b   1.000
_cell.length_c   1.000
_cell.angle_alpha   90.00
_cell.angle_beta   90.00
_cell.angle_gamma   90.00
#
_symmetry.space_group_name_H-M   'P 1'
#
loop_
_entity.id
_entity.type
_entity.pdbx_description
1 polymer ?
#
loop_
_entity_poly.entity_id
_entity_poly.type
_entity_poly.pdbx_seq_one_letter_code
_entity_poly.pdbx_strand_id
1 'polypeptide(L)'
;MPQMDTVLRRLFLFAFMGGWSIINSAEGGPAFQVAVSLAACIYFLNEKTESLGRARLIGIGALTAGWFCGSLTIPMIPTVFINPTWTLELLTSLVAYAFLFLSCTFLK
;
A
#
# COMPACT_ATOMS: atom_id res chain seq x y z
N MET A 1 25.22 -0.78 -0.17
CA MET A 1 24.17 -1.50 -0.92
C MET A 1 22.91 -1.46 -0.06
N PRO A 2 21.74 -1.00 -0.54
CA PRO A 2 20.52 -1.17 0.25
C PRO A 2 20.33 -2.67 0.48
N GLN A 3 20.35 -3.11 1.75
CA GLN A 3 20.20 -4.51 2.11
C GLN A 3 18.88 -5.01 1.51
N MET A 4 18.99 -5.90 0.52
CA MET A 4 17.86 -6.56 -0.13
C MET A 4 16.92 -7.18 0.91
N ASP A 5 17.46 -7.62 2.06
CA ASP A 5 16.72 -8.06 3.24
C ASP A 5 15.67 -7.05 3.72
N THR A 6 15.98 -5.76 3.75
CA THR A 6 15.05 -4.74 4.22
C THR A 6 13.91 -4.51 3.23
N VAL A 7 14.19 -4.52 1.93
CA VAL A 7 13.18 -4.35 0.87
C VAL A 7 12.29 -5.59 0.77
N LEU A 8 12.88 -6.79 0.85
CA LEU A 8 12.14 -8.06 0.85
C LEU A 8 11.25 -8.18 2.09
N ARG A 9 11.75 -7.77 3.27
CA ARG A 9 10.97 -7.75 4.52
C ARG A 9 9.79 -6.77 4.44
N ARG A 10 9.97 -5.61 3.79
CA ARG A 10 8.89 -4.66 3.51
C ARG A 10 7.87 -5.28 2.55
N LEU A 11 8.31 -5.84 1.42
CA LEU A 11 7.45 -6.53 0.45
C LEU A 11 6.62 -7.61 1.13
N PHE A 12 7.24 -8.42 1.98
CA PHE A 12 6.56 -9.48 2.71
C PHE A 12 5.49 -8.92 3.65
N LEU A 13 5.78 -7.82 4.36
CA LEU A 13 4.82 -7.16 5.24
C LEU A 13 3.60 -6.64 4.45
N PHE A 14 3.82 -5.93 3.35
CA PHE A 14 2.74 -5.41 2.50
C PHE A 14 1.95 -6.53 1.80
N ALA A 15 2.63 -7.56 1.31
CA ALA A 15 2.00 -8.71 0.66
C ALA A 15 1.19 -9.56 1.66
N PHE A 16 1.70 -9.76 2.87
CA PHE A 16 1.01 -10.49 3.93
C PHE A 16 -0.20 -9.70 4.44
N MET A 17 -0.08 -8.38 4.61
CA MET A 17 -1.21 -7.53 4.97
C MET A 17 -2.27 -7.48 3.87
N GLY A 18 -1.87 -7.39 2.59
CA GLY A 18 -2.78 -7.45 1.45
C GLY A 18 -3.49 -8.80 1.35
N GLY A 19 -2.75 -9.91 1.48
CA GLY A 19 -3.32 -11.26 1.50
C GLY A 19 -4.28 -11.48 2.67
N TRP A 20 -3.94 -10.99 3.87
CA TRP A 20 -4.81 -11.04 5.04
C TRP A 20 -6.09 -10.21 4.83
N SER A 21 -5.97 -9.05 4.19
CA SER A 21 -7.11 -8.20 3.82
C SER A 21 -8.08 -8.94 2.91
N ILE A 22 -7.57 -9.70 1.94
CA ILE A 22 -8.38 -10.48 0.98
C ILE A 22 -9.12 -11.64 1.66
N ILE A 23 -8.49 -12.31 2.62
CA ILE A 23 -9.08 -13.46 3.32
C ILE A 23 -10.14 -13.01 4.34
N ASN A 24 -9.95 -11.83 4.97
CA ASN A 24 -10.85 -11.28 5.99
C ASN A 24 -11.70 -10.08 5.49
N SER A 25 -11.92 -9.97 4.18
CA SER A 25 -12.58 -8.81 3.54
C SER A 25 -14.00 -8.50 4.03
N ALA A 26 -14.60 -9.35 4.86
CA ALA A 26 -16.01 -9.30 5.23
C ALA A 26 -16.32 -8.55 6.55
N GLU A 27 -15.36 -8.36 7.47
CA GLU A 27 -15.69 -7.98 8.87
C GLU A 27 -15.15 -6.61 9.34
N GLY A 28 -14.22 -5.99 8.60
CA GLY A 28 -13.70 -4.67 8.95
C GLY A 28 -12.90 -4.07 7.81
N GLY A 29 -13.25 -2.84 7.40
CA GLY A 29 -12.61 -2.18 6.26
C GLY A 29 -11.08 -2.09 6.36
N PRO A 30 -10.36 -2.04 5.23
CA PRO A 30 -8.89 -2.13 5.18
C PRO A 30 -8.16 -0.89 5.73
N ALA A 31 -8.87 0.13 6.21
CA ALA A 31 -8.31 1.41 6.65
C ALA A 31 -7.22 1.28 7.73
N PHE A 32 -7.44 0.41 8.73
CA PHE A 32 -6.44 0.19 9.78
C PHE A 32 -5.15 -0.43 9.22
N GLN A 33 -5.30 -1.39 8.32
CA GLN A 33 -4.17 -2.04 7.66
C GLN A 33 -3.40 -1.05 6.79
N VAL A 34 -4.10 -0.20 6.02
CA VAL A 34 -3.49 0.87 5.23
C VAL A 34 -2.70 1.84 6.11
N ALA A 35 -3.25 2.26 7.26
CA ALA A 35 -2.58 3.18 8.18
C ALA A 35 -1.27 2.58 8.75
N VAL A 36 -1.28 1.33 9.18
CA VAL A 36 -0.08 0.64 9.68
C VAL A 36 0.97 0.50 8.57
N SER A 37 0.53 0.19 7.35
CA SER A 37 1.40 0.05 6.19
C SER A 37 2.07 1.39 5.80
N LEU A 38 1.31 2.49 5.88
CA LEU A 38 1.79 3.85 5.64
C LEU A 38 2.80 4.27 6.72
N ALA A 39 2.49 4.00 7.98
CA ALA A 39 3.38 4.29 9.11
C ALA A 39 4.72 3.53 8.98
N ALA A 40 4.66 2.24 8.62
CA ALA A 40 5.85 1.44 8.34
C ALA A 40 6.67 2.03 7.19
N CYS A 41 6.02 2.42 6.08
CA CYS A 41 6.70 3.03 4.94
C CYS A 41 7.38 4.36 5.32
N ILE A 42 6.71 5.23 6.07
CA ILE A 42 7.27 6.51 6.54
C ILE A 42 8.47 6.29 7.47
N TYR A 43 8.37 5.38 8.43
CA TYR A 43 9.47 5.05 9.34
C TYR A 43 10.72 4.62 8.56
N PHE A 44 10.49 3.76 7.58
CA PHE A 44 11.51 3.22 6.72
C PHE A 44 12.13 4.21 5.73
N LEU A 45 11.36 5.18 5.25
CA LEU A 45 11.86 6.29 4.43
C LEU A 45 12.64 7.30 5.28
N ASN A 46 12.22 7.52 6.54
CA ASN A 46 12.92 8.37 7.49
C ASN A 46 14.31 7.81 7.82
N GLU A 47 14.43 6.50 8.04
CA GLU A 47 15.72 5.83 8.25
C GLU A 47 16.69 6.00 7.06
N LYS A 48 16.17 6.17 5.84
CA LYS A 48 16.98 6.33 4.61
C LYS A 48 17.28 7.78 4.23
N THR A 49 16.39 8.70 4.55
CA THR A 49 16.44 10.10 4.08
C THR A 49 16.84 11.08 5.19
N GLU A 50 17.02 10.59 6.43
CA GLU A 50 17.26 11.38 7.65
C GLU A 50 16.27 12.55 7.87
N SER A 51 15.12 12.51 7.20
CA SER A 51 14.15 13.59 7.17
C SER A 51 12.72 13.07 7.21
N LEU A 52 12.11 13.18 8.39
CA LEU A 52 10.71 12.81 8.64
C LEU A 52 9.73 13.54 7.70
N GLY A 53 10.01 14.81 7.38
CA GLY A 53 9.14 15.63 6.54
C GLY A 53 9.04 15.13 5.11
N ARG A 54 10.19 14.85 4.46
CA ARG A 54 10.23 14.28 3.10
C ARG A 54 9.68 12.86 3.08
N ALA A 55 10.01 12.06 4.09
CA ALA A 55 9.49 10.70 4.24
C ALA A 55 7.95 10.67 4.28
N ARG A 56 7.35 11.56 5.08
CA ARG A 56 5.89 11.72 5.14
C ARG A 56 5.29 12.21 3.84
N LEU A 57 5.89 13.22 3.20
CA LEU A 57 5.38 13.77 1.95
C LEU A 57 5.36 12.72 0.83
N ILE A 58 6.41 11.91 0.75
CA ILE A 58 6.49 10.80 -0.22
C ILE A 58 5.49 9.70 0.13
N GLY A 59 5.35 9.32 1.40
CA GLY A 59 4.36 8.33 1.83
C GLY A 59 2.93 8.76 1.55
N ILE A 60 2.57 10.02 1.84
CA ILE A 60 1.27 10.59 1.52
C ILE A 60 1.08 10.71 0.01
N GLY A 61 2.09 11.18 -0.72
CA GLY A 61 2.05 11.26 -2.19
C GLY A 61 1.82 9.90 -2.84
N ALA A 62 2.45 8.85 -2.32
CA ALA A 62 2.25 7.47 -2.74
C ALA A 62 0.82 6.97 -2.45
N LEU A 63 0.28 7.29 -1.28
CA LEU A 63 -1.09 6.96 -0.92
C LEU A 63 -2.09 7.66 -1.84
N THR A 64 -1.93 8.97 -2.08
CA THR A 64 -2.80 9.74 -2.98
C THR A 64 -2.69 9.27 -4.42
N ALA A 65 -1.49 8.93 -4.89
CA ALA A 65 -1.28 8.37 -6.23
C ALA A 65 -1.91 6.98 -6.36
N GLY A 66 -1.74 6.11 -5.36
CA GLY A 66 -2.36 4.79 -5.31
C GLY A 66 -3.89 4.86 -5.24
N TRP A 67 -4.43 5.80 -4.48
CA TRP A 67 -5.86 6.08 -4.41
C TRP A 67 -6.43 6.56 -5.75
N PHE A 68 -5.73 7.51 -6.40
CA PHE A 68 -6.14 8.02 -7.71
C PHE A 68 -6.06 6.94 -8.78
N CYS A 69 -4.98 6.15 -8.79
CA CYS A 69 -4.82 5.02 -9.69
C CYS A 69 -5.89 3.94 -9.44
N GLY A 70 -6.20 3.63 -8.18
CA GLY A 70 -7.28 2.72 -7.82
C GLY A 70 -8.64 3.23 -8.30
N SER A 71 -8.93 4.51 -8.07
CA SER A 71 -10.18 5.15 -8.52
C SER A 71 -10.36 5.14 -10.05
N LEU A 72 -9.27 5.14 -10.82
CA LEU A 72 -9.33 5.00 -12.28
C LEU A 72 -9.42 3.54 -12.74
N THR A 73 -8.70 2.64 -12.06
CA THR A 73 -8.54 1.24 -12.47
C THR A 73 -9.75 0.39 -12.08
N ILE A 74 -10.36 0.63 -10.91
CA ILE A 74 -11.51 -0.14 -10.40
C ILE A 74 -12.75 -0.03 -11.29
N PRO A 75 -13.21 1.17 -11.71
CA PRO A 75 -14.37 1.29 -12.59
C PRO A 75 -14.09 0.81 -14.03
N MET A 76 -12.81 0.69 -14.43
CA MET A 76 -12.40 0.12 -15.72
C MET A 76 -12.45 -1.41 -15.73
N ILE A 77 -12.45 -2.08 -14.58
CA ILE A 77 -12.52 -3.55 -14.51
C ILE A 77 -13.99 -3.97 -14.59
N PRO A 78 -14.38 -4.78 -15.60
CA PRO A 78 -15.74 -5.29 -15.67
C PRO A 78 -16.06 -6.13 -14.42
N THR A 79 -17.18 -5.83 -13.78
CA THR A 79 -17.66 -6.45 -12.53
C THR A 79 -17.82 -7.98 -12.61
N VAL A 80 -17.79 -8.55 -13.81
CA VAL A 80 -17.75 -9.99 -14.09
C VAL A 80 -16.47 -10.67 -13.56
N PHE A 81 -15.35 -9.94 -13.45
CA PHE A 81 -14.10 -10.46 -12.89
C PHE A 81 -13.94 -10.18 -11.38
N ILE A 82 -14.83 -9.38 -10.78
CA ILE A 82 -14.74 -8.97 -9.38
C ILE A 82 -15.60 -9.90 -8.54
N ASN A 83 -14.99 -10.59 -7.59
CA ASN A 83 -15.74 -11.38 -6.62
C ASN A 83 -16.68 -10.46 -5.83
N PRO A 84 -17.97 -10.81 -5.65
CA PRO A 84 -18.93 -9.97 -4.93
C PRO A 84 -18.56 -9.70 -3.46
N THR A 85 -17.63 -10.47 -2.89
CA THR A 85 -17.07 -10.26 -1.54
C THR A 85 -16.00 -9.16 -1.50
N TRP A 86 -15.46 -8.73 -2.64
CA TRP A 86 -14.38 -7.74 -2.69
C TRP A 86 -14.96 -6.33 -2.75
N THR A 87 -14.97 -5.64 -1.61
CA THR A 87 -15.40 -4.25 -1.50
C THR A 87 -14.49 -3.32 -2.32
N LEU A 88 -15.03 -2.25 -2.91
CA LEU A 88 -14.22 -1.24 -3.61
C LEU A 88 -13.05 -0.69 -2.76
N GLU A 89 -13.28 -0.55 -1.45
CA GLU A 89 -12.28 -0.18 -0.45
C GLU A 89 -11.07 -1.14 -0.46
N LEU A 90 -11.33 -2.44 -0.63
CA LEU A 90 -10.31 -3.48 -0.65
C LEU A 90 -9.42 -3.35 -1.88
N LEU A 91 -10.00 -3.25 -3.08
CA LEU A 91 -9.23 -3.07 -4.32
C LEU A 91 -8.38 -1.80 -4.25
N THR A 92 -8.96 -0.70 -3.77
CA THR A 92 -8.26 0.59 -3.66
C THR A 92 -7.09 0.50 -2.68
N SER A 93 -7.28 -0.19 -1.55
CA SER A 93 -6.21 -0.45 -0.57
C SER A 93 -5.08 -1.31 -1.13
N LEU A 94 -5.39 -2.29 -2.00
CA LEU A 94 -4.41 -3.15 -2.65
C LEU A 94 -3.49 -2.35 -3.59
N VAL A 95 -4.09 -1.45 -4.37
CA VAL A 95 -3.35 -0.53 -5.25
C VAL A 95 -2.50 0.44 -4.42
N ALA A 96 -3.02 0.93 -3.30
CA ALA A 96 -2.27 1.77 -2.37
C ALA A 96 -1.05 1.05 -1.76
N TYR A 97 -1.18 -0.24 -1.39
CA TYR A 97 -0.03 -1.03 -0.92
C TYR A 97 1.06 -1.17 -2.00
N ALA A 98 0.67 -1.39 -3.26
CA ALA A 98 1.62 -1.47 -4.36
C ALA A 98 2.36 -0.14 -4.57
N PHE A 99 1.65 0.99 -4.54
CA PHE A 99 2.26 2.32 -4.68
C PHE A 99 3.15 2.71 -3.49
N LEU A 100 2.75 2.38 -2.27
CA LEU A 100 3.57 2.56 -1.08
C LEU A 100 4.85 1.72 -1.16
N PHE A 101 4.72 0.46 -1.59
CA PHE A 101 5.88 -0.41 -1.81
C PHE A 101 6.83 0.13 -2.88
N LEU A 102 6.31 0.56 -4.03
CA LEU A 102 7.07 1.20 -5.11
C LEU A 102 7.80 2.44 -4.59
N SER A 103 7.11 3.30 -3.85
CA SER A 103 7.70 4.53 -3.31
C SER A 103 8.80 4.24 -2.30
N CYS A 104 8.61 3.23 -1.44
CA CYS A 104 9.62 2.80 -0.47
C CYS A 104 10.79 2.00 -1.07
N THR A 105 10.66 1.53 -2.32
CA THR A 105 11.67 0.72 -3.03
C THR A 105 12.48 1.56 -4.02
N PHE A 106 11.82 2.44 -4.77
CA PHE A 106 12.43 3.18 -5.88
C PHE A 106 12.78 4.64 -5.55
N LEU A 107 12.08 5.30 -4.62
CA LEU A 107 12.51 6.63 -4.18
C LEU A 107 13.61 6.46 -3.13
N LYS A 108 14.85 6.65 -3.59
CA LYS A 108 16.09 6.62 -2.82
C LYS A 108 16.74 7.99 -2.83
#